data_AF-G2G0X4-F1
#
_entry.id   AF-G2G0X4-F1
#
_cell.length_a   1.000
_cell.length_b   1.000
_cell.length_c   1.000
_cell.angle_alpha   90.00
_cell.angle_beta   90.00
_cell.angle_gamma   90.00
#
_symmetry.space_group_name_H-M   'P 1'
#
loop_
_entity.id
_entity.type
_entity.pdbx_description
1 polymer ?
#
loop_
_entity_poly.entity_id
_entity_poly.type
_entity_poly.pdbx_seq_one_letter_code
_entity_poly.pdbx_strand_id
1 'polypeptide(L)'
;MARIKVWYRCPTCQKQHNKESDAIACRNNHPILAESWAVGKDGKAVRISDHCAPNGLGGINWALREADLSDNIKIRTRQLEEETDERNER
;
A
#
# COMPACT_ATOMS: atom_id res chain seq x y z
N MET A 1 5.39 -7.59 -8.62
CA MET A 1 5.25 -7.81 -7.18
C MET A 1 5.43 -6.51 -6.46
N ALA A 2 4.42 -6.15 -5.70
CA ALA A 2 4.38 -4.98 -4.86
C ALA A 2 5.42 -5.11 -3.76
N ARG A 3 5.92 -3.97 -3.30
CA ARG A 3 6.88 -3.88 -2.20
C ARG A 3 6.36 -2.95 -1.14
N ILE A 4 6.70 -3.24 0.11
CA ILE A 4 6.35 -2.40 1.24
C ILE A 4 7.28 -1.19 1.26
N LYS A 5 6.70 0.00 1.43
CA LYS A 5 7.42 1.25 1.68
C LYS A 5 6.84 1.92 2.92
N VAL A 6 7.71 2.59 3.66
CA VAL A 6 7.30 3.47 4.75
C VAL A 6 7.24 4.88 4.21
N TRP A 7 6.09 5.52 4.35
CA TRP A 7 5.90 6.94 4.07
C TRP A 7 5.56 7.67 5.36
N TYR A 8 5.88 8.95 5.42
CA TYR A 8 5.75 9.77 6.61
C TYR A 8 4.70 10.83 6.37
N ARG A 9 3.65 10.87 7.20
CA ARG A 9 2.57 11.82 7.07
C ARG A 9 2.53 12.76 8.26
N CYS A 10 2.46 14.06 7.98
CA CYS A 10 2.13 15.05 8.99
C CYS A 10 0.61 15.21 9.08
N PRO A 11 -0.05 14.92 10.21
CA PRO A 11 -1.49 15.12 10.37
C PRO A 11 -1.85 16.61 10.36
N THR A 12 -0.95 17.49 10.81
CA THR A 12 -1.18 18.94 10.86
C THR A 12 -1.05 19.59 9.49
N CYS A 13 0.04 19.32 8.77
CA CYS A 13 0.28 19.90 7.44
C CYS A 13 -0.41 19.12 6.32
N GLN A 14 -0.94 17.93 6.61
CA GLN A 14 -1.47 16.96 5.65
C GLN A 14 -0.49 16.60 4.52
N LYS A 15 0.81 16.87 4.72
CA LYS A 15 1.88 16.54 3.77
C LYS A 15 2.36 15.12 3.99
N GLN A 16 2.59 14.42 2.88
CA GLN A 16 3.18 13.10 2.86
C GLN A 16 4.59 13.20 2.29
N HIS A 17 5.54 12.54 2.96
CA HIS A 17 6.94 12.50 2.63
C HIS A 17 7.35 11.04 2.40
N ASN A 18 8.06 10.78 1.32
CA ASN A 18 8.55 9.44 0.99
C ASN A 18 9.91 9.11 1.64
N LYS A 19 10.54 10.11 2.27
CA LYS A 19 11.80 10.00 3.00
C LYS A 19 11.64 10.60 4.39
N GLU A 20 12.33 10.00 5.36
CA GLU A 20 12.35 10.52 6.72
C GLU A 20 13.03 11.88 6.78
N SER A 21 14.12 12.07 6.04
CA SER A 21 14.86 13.34 5.97
C SER A 21 13.97 14.53 5.66
N ASP A 22 13.03 14.34 4.73
CA ASP A 22 12.14 15.40 4.25
C ASP A 22 11.01 15.65 5.27
N ALA A 23 10.65 14.61 6.03
CA ALA A 23 9.68 14.70 7.12
C ALA A 23 10.24 15.36 8.37
N ILE A 24 11.56 15.33 8.63
CA ILE A 24 12.21 15.90 9.83
C ILE A 24 11.91 17.40 9.97
N ALA A 25 11.96 18.16 8.86
CA ALA A 25 11.66 19.59 8.90
C ALA A 25 10.22 19.86 9.40
N CYS A 26 9.29 18.97 9.06
CA CYS A 26 7.93 19.02 9.55
C CYS A 26 7.81 18.45 10.97
N ARG A 27 8.59 17.39 11.29
CA ARG A 27 8.68 16.74 12.61
C ARG A 27 9.07 17.70 13.74
N ASN A 28 9.95 18.64 13.44
CA ASN A 28 10.41 19.63 14.43
C ASN A 28 9.28 20.55 14.90
N ASN A 29 8.21 20.70 14.12
CA ASN A 29 7.06 21.53 14.45
C ASN A 29 5.80 20.70 14.78
N HIS A 30 5.65 19.52 14.20
CA HIS A 30 4.45 18.69 14.30
C HIS A 30 4.79 17.20 14.46
N PRO A 31 3.95 16.40 15.11
CA PRO A 31 4.13 14.95 15.11
C PRO A 31 4.09 14.39 13.67
N ILE A 32 4.94 13.40 13.39
CA ILE A 32 4.94 12.67 12.12
C ILE A 32 4.52 11.23 12.39
N LEU A 33 3.60 10.73 11.57
CA LEU A 33 3.16 9.34 11.61
C LEU A 33 3.87 8.57 10.50
N ALA A 34 4.48 7.44 10.85
CA ALA A 34 4.97 6.48 9.88
C ALA A 34 3.79 5.62 9.41
N GLU A 35 3.57 5.54 8.11
CA GLU A 35 2.55 4.73 7.48
C GLU A 35 3.21 3.69 6.58
N SER A 36 2.72 2.45 6.67
CA SER A 36 3.15 1.37 5.78
C SER A 36 2.28 1.35 4.54
N TRP A 37 2.89 1.22 3.37
CA TRP A 37 2.23 1.22 2.06
C TRP A 37 2.74 0.08 1.19
N ALA A 38 1.84 -0.67 0.57
CA ALA A 38 2.15 -1.60 -0.51
C ALA A 38 2.21 -0.83 -1.82
N VAL A 39 3.36 -0.84 -2.51
CA VAL A 39 3.57 -0.10 -3.76
C VAL A 39 3.86 -1.07 -4.90
N GLY A 40 2.94 -1.10 -5.86
CA GLY A 40 2.99 -1.91 -7.07
C GLY A 40 3.97 -1.40 -8.12
N LYS A 41 4.17 -2.20 -9.17
CA LYS A 41 5.09 -1.88 -10.29
C LYS A 41 4.68 -0.60 -11.02
N ASP A 42 3.38 -0.37 -11.17
CA ASP A 42 2.83 0.78 -11.89
C ASP A 42 2.69 2.04 -11.02
N GLY A 43 3.27 2.02 -9.81
CA GLY A 43 3.23 3.15 -8.88
C GLY A 43 1.95 3.23 -8.03
N LYS A 44 0.99 2.33 -8.26
CA LYS A 44 -0.17 2.14 -7.39
C LYS A 44 0.27 1.87 -5.96
N ALA A 45 -0.28 2.64 -5.01
CA ALA A 45 0.05 2.53 -3.60
C ALA A 45 -1.22 2.28 -2.78
N VAL A 46 -1.20 1.23 -1.97
CA VAL A 46 -2.30 0.85 -1.07
C VAL A 46 -1.79 0.90 0.36
N ARG A 47 -2.48 1.63 1.23
CA ARG A 47 -2.10 1.75 2.64
C ARG A 47 -2.33 0.43 3.36
N ILE A 48 -1.37 0.07 4.22
CA ILE A 48 -1.46 -1.06 5.14
C ILE A 48 -1.92 -0.51 6.49
N SER A 49 -2.95 -1.14 7.06
CA SER A 49 -3.51 -0.80 8.37
C SER A 49 -2.96 -1.77 9.42
N ASP A 50 -2.34 -1.22 10.47
CA ASP A 50 -1.63 -2.01 11.49
C ASP A 50 -2.56 -2.91 12.34
N HIS A 51 -3.87 -2.63 12.34
CA HIS A 51 -4.87 -3.36 13.13
C HIS A 51 -5.75 -4.31 12.30
N CYS A 52 -5.37 -4.61 11.06
CA CYS A 52 -6.10 -5.52 10.18
C CYS A 52 -5.46 -6.90 10.15
N ALA A 53 -6.29 -7.95 10.06
CA ALA A 53 -5.81 -9.30 9.80
C ALA A 53 -5.01 -9.34 8.49
N PRO A 54 -3.93 -10.13 8.35
CA PRO A 54 -3.04 -10.08 7.18
C PRO A 54 -3.74 -10.21 5.82
N ASN A 55 -4.72 -11.10 5.71
CA ASN A 55 -5.53 -11.32 4.50
C ASN A 55 -6.85 -10.54 4.51
N GLY A 56 -7.18 -9.87 5.62
CA GLY A 56 -8.37 -9.03 5.74
C GLY A 56 -8.21 -7.72 4.99
N LEU A 57 -9.32 -7.00 4.79
CA LEU A 57 -9.31 -5.68 4.17
C LEU A 57 -8.36 -4.74 4.91
N GLY A 58 -7.41 -4.13 4.20
CA GLY A 58 -6.37 -3.27 4.79
C GLY A 58 -5.20 -4.00 5.43
N GLY A 59 -5.20 -5.34 5.46
CA GLY A 59 -4.07 -6.15 5.89
C GLY A 59 -2.91 -6.16 4.90
N ILE A 60 -1.74 -6.61 5.34
CA ILE A 60 -0.50 -6.62 4.56
C ILE A 60 -0.61 -7.44 3.25
N ASN A 61 -1.14 -8.66 3.29
CA ASN A 61 -1.23 -9.52 2.12
C ASN A 61 -2.29 -9.01 1.15
N TRP A 62 -3.42 -8.54 1.69
CA TRP A 62 -4.45 -7.89 0.90
C TRP A 62 -3.89 -6.67 0.16
N ALA A 63 -3.18 -5.78 0.87
CA ALA A 63 -2.63 -4.57 0.27
C ALA A 63 -1.56 -4.85 -0.79
N LEU A 64 -0.69 -5.84 -0.57
CA LEU A 64 0.31 -6.26 -1.56
C LEU A 64 -0.34 -6.78 -2.84
N ARG A 65 -1.32 -7.68 -2.70
CA ARG A 65 -2.10 -8.19 -3.83
C ARG A 65 -2.82 -7.06 -4.57
N GLU A 66 -3.50 -6.19 -3.84
CA GLU A 66 -4.21 -5.05 -4.44
C GLU A 66 -3.31 -4.06 -5.17
N ALA A 67 -2.09 -3.84 -4.67
CA ALA A 67 -1.11 -2.98 -5.32
C ALA A 67 -0.52 -3.61 -6.59
N ASP A 68 -0.48 -4.94 -6.71
CA ASP A 68 -0.10 -5.64 -7.94
C ASP A 68 -1.24 -5.68 -8.97
N LEU A 69 -2.49 -5.65 -8.54
CA LEU A 69 -3.65 -5.59 -9.45
C LEU A 69 -3.76 -4.23 -10.15
N SER A 70 -4.06 -4.28 -11.45
CA SER A 70 -4.30 -3.08 -12.25
C SER A 70 -5.53 -2.29 -11.75
N ASP A 71 -5.51 -0.97 -11.94
CA ASP A 71 -6.70 -0.12 -11.76
C ASP A 71 -7.63 -0.15 -12.97
N ASN A 72 -7.17 -0.67 -14.11
CA ASN A 72 -8.03 -0.90 -15.26
C ASN A 72 -8.95 -2.09 -14.97
N ILE A 73 -10.26 -1.84 -14.92
CA ILE A 73 -11.29 -2.83 -14.57
C ILE A 73 -11.16 -4.10 -15.43
N LYS A 74 -10.96 -3.98 -16.75
CA LYS A 74 -10.88 -5.16 -17.64
C LYS A 74 -9.64 -6.01 -17.35
N ILE A 75 -8.49 -5.35 -17.16
CA ILE A 75 -7.24 -6.04 -16.83
C ILE A 75 -7.36 -6.69 -15.45
N ARG A 76 -7.93 -5.96 -14.49
CA ARG A 76 -8.15 -6.45 -13.13
C ARG A 76 -9.03 -7.69 -13.10
N THR A 77 -10.16 -7.70 -13.81
CA THR A 77 -11.04 -8.87 -13.88
C THR A 77 -10.27 -10.09 -14.38
N ARG A 78 -9.50 -9.95 -15.47
CA ARG A 78 -8.69 -11.05 -16.01
C ARG A 78 -7.63 -11.55 -15.01
N GLN A 79 -6.92 -10.63 -14.34
CA GLN A 79 -5.92 -11.00 -13.32
C GLN A 79 -6.54 -11.79 -12.15
N LEU A 80 -7.76 -11.42 -11.74
CA LEU A 80 -8.49 -12.10 -10.67
C LEU A 80 -8.97 -13.49 -11.08
N GLU A 81 -9.38 -13.66 -12.34
CA GLU A 81 -9.74 -14.96 -12.92
C GLU A 81 -8.51 -15.88 -12.95
N GLU A 82 -7.38 -15.39 -13.50
CA GLU A 82 -6.10 -16.12 -13.55
C GLU A 82 -5.66 -16.60 -12.15
N GLU A 83 -5.70 -15.72 -11.13
CA GLU A 83 -5.39 -16.11 -9.74
C GLU A 83 -6.34 -17.16 -9.16
N THR A 84 -7.62 -17.14 -9.56
CA THR A 84 -8.62 -18.08 -9.06
C THR A 84 -8.41 -19.46 -9.67
N ASP A 85 -8.11 -19.52 -10.96
CA ASP A 85 -7.81 -20.76 -11.68
C ASP A 85 -6.52 -21.39 -11.14
N GLU A 86 -5.44 -20.62 -10.98
CA GLU A 86 -4.18 -21.11 -10.38
C GLU A 86 -4.36 -21.66 -8.96
N ARG A 87 -5.30 -21.11 -8.18
CA ARG A 87 -5.59 -21.60 -6.83
C ARG A 87 -6.38 -22.91 -6.86
N ASN A 88 -7.25 -23.10 -7.85
CA ASN A 88 -8.05 -24.31 -7.97
C ASN A 88 -7.25 -25.50 -8.53
N GLU A 89 -6.15 -25.23 -9.25
CA GLU A 89 -5.24 -26.24 -9.79
C GLU A 89 -4.15 -26.73 -8.80
N ARG A 90 -4.05 -26.10 -7.62
CA ARG A 90 -3.13 -26.48 -6.52
C ARG A 90 -3.81 -27.30 -5.45
#